data_AF-K7K4V8-F1
#
_entry.id   AF-K7K4V8-F1
#
_cell.length_a   1.000
_cell.length_b   1.000
_cell.length_c   1.000
_cell.angle_alpha   90.00
_cell.angle_beta   90.00
_cell.angle_gamma   90.00
#
_symmetry.space_group_name_H-M   'P 1'
#
loop_
_entity.id
_entity.type
_entity.pdbx_description
1 polymer ?
#
loop_
_entity_poly.entity_id
_entity_poly.type
_entity_poly.pdbx_seq_one_letter_code
_entity_poly.pdbx_strand_id
1 'polypeptide(L)'
;MTTSRCEAFHSHLAKFVNLRICFTDFVEQFQRCLSYFCFREIEADFDSDYGVVTLQSGLHSLERSASKVFTKTIFHMFRCMLIRAPTVMRVRECHETSLYSIYSVLKYCDCGSICHVCYCPSTFEFKCSCLRMESFGLPCDHIVTLLVELDFSEIPKCLVLDWWKKKCKKVYSWKICR
;
A
#
# COMPACT_ATOMS: atom_id res chain seq x y z
N MET A 1 -31.04 -11.83 -27.77
CA MET A 1 -30.03 -10.75 -27.74
C MET A 1 -30.09 -10.02 -26.41
N THR A 2 -29.34 -10.44 -25.39
CA THR A 2 -29.19 -9.70 -24.11
C THR A 2 -27.87 -9.99 -23.37
N THR A 3 -27.01 -10.85 -23.93
CA THR A 3 -25.79 -11.35 -23.27
C THR A 3 -24.79 -10.23 -22.92
N SER A 4 -24.58 -9.27 -23.82
CA SER A 4 -23.65 -8.14 -23.61
C SER A 4 -23.99 -7.31 -22.35
N ARG A 5 -25.28 -7.09 -22.06
CA ARG A 5 -25.69 -6.30 -20.88
C ARG A 5 -25.48 -7.08 -19.58
N CYS A 6 -25.75 -8.38 -19.60
CA CYS A 6 -25.51 -9.26 -18.46
C CYS A 6 -24.01 -9.40 -18.15
N GLU A 7 -23.17 -9.56 -19.18
CA GLU A 7 -21.71 -9.66 -19.03
C GLU A 7 -21.11 -8.39 -18.41
N ALA A 8 -21.52 -7.22 -18.90
CA ALA A 8 -21.05 -5.95 -18.33
C ALA A 8 -21.43 -5.83 -16.84
N PHE A 9 -22.67 -6.16 -16.49
CA PHE A 9 -23.15 -6.15 -15.10
C PHE A 9 -22.40 -7.16 -14.22
N HIS A 10 -22.20 -8.38 -14.71
CA HIS A 10 -21.44 -9.42 -14.00
C HIS A 10 -19.98 -8.99 -13.79
N SER A 11 -19.34 -8.38 -14.79
CA SER A 11 -17.97 -7.86 -14.66
C SER A 11 -17.87 -6.74 -13.62
N HIS A 12 -18.90 -5.87 -13.55
CA HIS A 12 -18.96 -4.79 -12.57
C HIS A 12 -19.17 -5.33 -11.15
N LEU A 13 -20.06 -6.32 -10.99
CA LEU A 13 -20.26 -7.01 -9.72
C LEU A 13 -18.98 -7.74 -9.28
N ALA A 14 -18.29 -8.45 -10.18
CA ALA A 14 -17.05 -9.14 -9.87
C ALA A 14 -15.96 -8.17 -9.41
N LYS A 15 -15.79 -7.04 -10.12
CA LYS A 15 -14.89 -5.96 -9.70
C LYS A 15 -15.27 -5.43 -8.32
N PHE A 16 -16.54 -5.10 -8.09
CA PHE A 16 -17.01 -4.57 -6.81
C PHE A 16 -16.79 -5.56 -5.65
N VAL A 17 -17.08 -6.84 -5.84
CA VAL A 17 -16.85 -7.90 -4.84
C VAL A 17 -15.36 -8.01 -4.54
N ASN A 18 -14.50 -8.01 -5.57
CA ASN A 18 -13.06 -8.06 -5.40
C ASN A 18 -12.53 -6.84 -4.62
N LEU A 19 -13.01 -5.64 -4.92
CA LEU A 19 -12.69 -4.42 -4.16
C LEU A 19 -13.05 -4.55 -2.68
N ARG A 20 -14.22 -5.11 -2.36
CA ARG A 20 -14.67 -5.32 -0.98
C ARG A 20 -13.78 -6.32 -0.25
N ILE A 21 -13.39 -7.42 -0.89
CA ILE A 21 -12.48 -8.42 -0.32
C ILE A 21 -11.09 -7.81 -0.07
N CYS A 22 -10.47 -7.18 -1.08
CA CYS A 22 -9.16 -6.50 -0.94
C CYS A 22 -9.22 -5.45 0.21
N PHE A 23 -10.35 -4.77 0.42
CA PHE A 23 -10.52 -3.76 1.48
C PHE A 23 -10.72 -4.37 2.88
N THR A 24 -11.58 -5.39 3.02
CA THR A 24 -11.83 -6.03 4.33
C THR A 24 -10.58 -6.72 4.86
N ASP A 25 -9.87 -7.46 4.00
CA ASP A 25 -8.58 -8.06 4.35
C ASP A 25 -7.60 -7.01 4.83
N PHE A 26 -7.59 -5.83 4.18
CA PHE A 26 -6.77 -4.72 4.64
C PHE A 26 -7.16 -4.24 6.03
N VAL A 27 -8.43 -3.92 6.30
CA VAL A 27 -8.86 -3.38 7.61
C VAL A 27 -8.45 -4.34 8.73
N GLU A 28 -8.63 -5.64 8.53
CA GLU A 28 -8.20 -6.65 9.50
C GLU A 28 -6.68 -6.65 9.69
N GLN A 29 -5.89 -6.62 8.62
CA GLN A 29 -4.43 -6.58 8.71
C GLN A 29 -3.91 -5.25 9.28
N PHE A 30 -4.60 -4.14 9.02
CA PHE A 30 -4.28 -2.83 9.57
C PHE A 30 -4.52 -2.79 11.07
N GLN A 31 -5.65 -3.34 11.51
CA GLN A 31 -5.96 -3.51 12.93
C GLN A 31 -4.94 -4.42 13.59
N ARG A 32 -4.60 -5.58 12.99
CA ARG A 32 -3.56 -6.47 13.52
C ARG A 32 -2.19 -5.78 13.62
N CYS A 33 -1.79 -5.04 12.59
CA CYS A 33 -0.55 -4.26 12.61
C CYS A 33 -0.60 -3.17 13.68
N LEU A 34 -1.70 -2.41 13.76
CA LEU A 34 -1.90 -1.41 14.80
C LEU A 34 -1.89 -2.03 16.19
N SER A 35 -2.55 -3.15 16.43
CA SER A 35 -2.52 -3.84 17.72
C SER A 35 -1.13 -4.33 18.06
N TYR A 36 -0.43 -4.94 17.09
CA TYR A 36 0.97 -5.36 17.26
C TYR A 36 1.90 -4.18 17.56
N PHE A 37 1.70 -3.05 16.88
CA PHE A 37 2.52 -1.85 17.08
C PHE A 37 2.13 -1.06 18.31
N CYS A 38 0.86 -0.89 18.65
CA CYS A 38 0.48 -0.33 19.93
C CYS A 38 1.08 -1.17 21.05
N PHE A 39 1.09 -2.51 20.92
CA PHE A 39 1.77 -3.37 21.89
C PHE A 39 3.29 -3.14 21.93
N ARG A 40 3.96 -3.10 20.77
CA ARG A 40 5.42 -2.93 20.68
C ARG A 40 5.91 -1.50 20.90
N GLU A 41 5.13 -0.50 20.58
CA GLU A 41 5.41 0.92 20.81
C GLU A 41 5.21 1.23 22.29
N ILE A 42 4.24 0.59 22.98
CA ILE A 42 4.21 0.59 24.45
C ILE A 42 5.49 -0.06 25.04
N GLU A 43 6.01 -1.13 24.44
CA GLU A 43 7.31 -1.71 24.87
C GLU A 43 8.51 -0.83 24.50
N ALA A 44 8.51 -0.16 23.34
CA ALA A 44 9.68 0.53 22.78
C ALA A 44 9.76 2.03 23.10
N ASP A 45 8.64 2.72 23.29
CA ASP A 45 8.63 4.08 23.83
C ASP A 45 9.06 4.11 25.31
N PHE A 46 9.14 2.96 25.96
CA PHE A 46 9.82 2.86 27.25
C PHE A 46 11.35 3.02 27.14
N ASP A 47 11.96 2.84 25.96
CA ASP A 47 13.43 2.76 25.86
C ASP A 47 14.11 3.53 24.71
N SER A 48 13.37 4.19 23.79
CA SER A 48 14.06 4.97 22.76
C SER A 48 13.30 6.19 22.24
N ASP A 49 13.44 7.31 22.95
CA ASP A 49 13.18 8.64 22.36
C ASP A 49 14.34 9.09 21.44
N TYR A 50 15.48 8.37 21.47
CA TYR A 50 16.70 8.71 20.72
C TYR A 50 17.26 7.59 19.82
N GLY A 51 16.51 6.50 19.63
CA GLY A 51 16.98 5.34 18.86
C GLY A 51 17.11 5.61 17.35
N VAL A 52 18.29 5.36 16.78
CA VAL A 52 18.48 5.31 15.33
C VAL A 52 17.58 4.21 14.75
N VAL A 53 16.87 4.51 13.66
CA VAL A 53 16.02 3.54 12.97
C VAL A 53 16.87 2.39 12.41
N THR A 54 16.79 1.21 13.03
CA THR A 54 17.39 -0.02 12.50
C THR A 54 16.61 -0.51 11.28
N LEU A 55 17.30 -0.71 10.15
CA LEU A 55 16.72 -1.26 8.92
C LEU A 55 16.57 -2.78 9.08
N GLN A 56 15.39 -3.32 8.79
CA GLN A 56 15.07 -4.74 9.00
C GLN A 56 14.70 -5.48 7.71
N SER A 57 14.33 -4.76 6.65
CA SER A 57 14.02 -5.38 5.36
C SER A 57 15.30 -5.67 4.58
N GLY A 58 15.25 -6.64 3.66
CA GLY A 58 16.32 -6.83 2.66
C GLY A 58 16.42 -5.69 1.64
N LEU A 59 15.45 -4.75 1.64
CA LEU A 59 15.32 -3.65 0.70
C LEU A 59 15.80 -2.34 1.34
N HIS A 60 17.06 -2.34 1.81
CA HIS A 60 17.61 -1.29 2.64
C HIS A 60 17.53 0.12 2.04
N SER A 61 17.70 0.28 0.72
CA SER A 61 17.62 1.58 0.06
C SER A 61 16.21 2.17 0.13
N LEU A 62 15.19 1.39 -0.24
CA LEU A 62 13.79 1.80 -0.22
C LEU A 62 13.32 2.06 1.21
N GLU A 63 13.67 1.18 2.14
CA GLU A 63 13.37 1.33 3.56
C GLU A 63 14.00 2.61 4.14
N ARG A 64 15.28 2.87 3.81
CA ARG A 64 15.98 4.09 4.24
C ARG A 64 15.37 5.35 3.62
N SER A 65 14.92 5.29 2.37
CA SER A 65 14.23 6.42 1.73
C SER A 65 12.92 6.73 2.45
N ALA A 66 12.12 5.70 2.72
CA ALA A 66 10.88 5.81 3.49
C ALA A 66 11.10 6.35 4.92
N SER A 67 12.16 5.89 5.61
CA SER A 67 12.47 6.33 6.98
C SER A 67 12.83 7.80 7.09
N LYS A 68 13.29 8.44 6.00
CA LYS A 68 13.59 9.87 5.97
C LYS A 68 12.33 10.73 5.85
N VAL A 69 11.29 10.22 5.19
CA VAL A 69 10.10 11.00 4.85
C VAL A 69 8.91 10.72 5.77
N PHE A 70 8.68 9.48 6.16
CA PHE A 70 7.53 9.10 7.00
C PHE A 70 7.77 9.40 8.49
N THR A 71 6.70 9.72 9.22
CA THR A 71 6.71 9.73 10.70
C THR A 71 7.06 8.34 11.27
N LYS A 72 7.49 8.26 12.53
CA LYS A 72 7.96 7.00 13.18
C LYS A 72 6.92 5.87 13.03
N THR A 73 5.67 6.14 13.43
CA THR A 73 4.55 5.19 13.35
C THR A 73 4.29 4.72 11.91
N ILE A 74 4.31 5.64 10.94
CA ILE A 74 4.02 5.31 9.54
C ILE A 74 5.16 4.57 8.87
N PHE A 75 6.39 4.97 9.17
CA PHE A 75 7.56 4.22 8.75
C PHE A 75 7.48 2.78 9.27
N HIS A 76 7.06 2.59 10.52
CA HIS A 76 6.93 1.25 11.08
C HIS A 76 5.90 0.39 10.35
N MET A 77 4.72 0.96 10.04
CA MET A 77 3.70 0.32 9.21
C MET A 77 4.21 -0.02 7.82
N PHE A 78 4.87 0.93 7.17
CA PHE A 78 5.46 0.73 5.86
C PHE A 78 6.50 -0.39 5.87
N ARG A 79 7.36 -0.45 6.88
CA ARG A 79 8.36 -1.52 7.05
C ARG A 79 7.72 -2.90 7.17
N CYS A 80 6.64 -3.05 7.94
CA CYS A 80 5.93 -4.33 8.02
C CYS A 80 5.31 -4.73 6.68
N MET A 81 4.78 -3.78 5.91
CA MET A 81 4.31 -4.06 4.54
C MET A 81 5.46 -4.44 3.62
N LEU A 82 6.60 -3.74 3.71
CA LEU A 82 7.78 -4.00 2.88
C LEU A 82 8.37 -5.40 3.12
N ILE A 83 8.34 -5.89 4.36
CA ILE A 83 8.77 -7.25 4.70
C ILE A 83 7.72 -8.28 4.26
N ARG A 84 6.43 -8.02 4.52
CA ARG A 84 5.35 -8.99 4.31
C ARG A 84 4.92 -9.11 2.85
N ALA A 85 4.67 -8.00 2.17
CA ALA A 85 4.00 -7.99 0.87
C ALA A 85 4.71 -8.89 -0.17
N PRO A 86 6.06 -8.83 -0.33
CA PRO A 86 6.76 -9.70 -1.27
C PRO A 86 6.69 -11.21 -0.90
N THR A 87 6.41 -11.55 0.36
CA THR A 87 6.29 -12.95 0.81
C THR A 87 4.89 -13.54 0.59
N VAL A 88 3.87 -12.68 0.41
CA VAL A 88 2.47 -13.11 0.31
C VAL A 88 1.81 -12.72 -1.01
N MET A 89 2.42 -11.87 -1.83
CA MET A 89 1.89 -11.39 -3.11
C MET A 89 2.87 -11.66 -4.25
N ARG A 90 2.33 -11.75 -5.47
CA ARG A 90 3.11 -11.78 -6.71
C ARG A 90 2.48 -10.93 -7.80
N VAL A 91 3.30 -10.49 -8.75
CA VAL A 91 2.83 -9.95 -10.03
C VAL A 91 2.60 -11.11 -10.99
N ARG A 92 1.42 -11.18 -11.63
CA ARG A 92 1.07 -12.25 -12.58
C ARG A 92 1.34 -11.88 -14.02
N GLU A 93 0.95 -10.67 -14.39
CA GLU A 93 0.96 -10.17 -15.77
C GLU A 93 1.05 -8.65 -15.75
N CYS A 94 1.54 -8.10 -16.87
CA CYS A 94 1.64 -6.67 -17.12
C CYS A 94 1.05 -6.38 -18.51
N HIS A 95 0.22 -5.35 -18.59
CA HIS A 95 -0.28 -4.80 -19.83
C HIS A 95 0.25 -3.38 -19.99
N GLU A 96 1.13 -3.18 -20.96
CA GLU A 96 1.74 -1.89 -21.24
C GLU A 96 0.90 -1.09 -22.24
N THR A 97 0.78 0.20 -21.98
CA THR A 97 0.24 1.19 -22.92
C THR A 97 1.32 2.23 -23.21
N SER A 98 1.05 3.18 -24.11
CA SER A 98 1.99 4.26 -24.41
C SER A 98 2.27 5.20 -23.22
N LEU A 99 1.39 5.24 -22.21
CA LEU A 99 1.48 6.19 -21.09
C LEU A 99 1.68 5.53 -19.73
N TYR A 100 1.10 4.35 -19.53
CA TYR A 100 1.12 3.63 -18.25
C TYR A 100 1.12 2.12 -18.45
N SER A 101 1.53 1.40 -17.41
CA SER A 101 1.48 -0.07 -17.35
C SER A 101 0.48 -0.51 -16.28
N ILE A 102 -0.35 -1.50 -16.58
CA ILE A 102 -1.28 -2.11 -15.63
C ILE A 102 -0.73 -3.48 -15.23
N TYR A 103 -0.47 -3.65 -13.94
CA TYR A 103 0.01 -4.89 -13.34
C TYR A 103 -1.13 -5.59 -12.60
N SER A 104 -1.33 -6.89 -12.86
CA SER A 104 -2.24 -7.72 -12.08
C SER A 104 -1.48 -8.34 -10.90
N VAL A 105 -1.82 -7.91 -9.69
CA VAL A 105 -1.17 -8.34 -8.44
C VAL A 105 -2.16 -9.17 -7.63
N LEU A 106 -1.71 -10.31 -7.11
CA LEU A 106 -2.55 -11.22 -6.35
C LEU A 106 -1.77 -11.90 -5.23
N LYS A 107 -2.49 -12.41 -4.23
CA LYS A 107 -1.93 -13.17 -3.13
C LYS A 107 -1.53 -14.58 -3.57
N TYR A 108 -0.46 -15.13 -3.01
CA TYR A 108 -0.12 -16.55 -3.18
C TYR A 108 -1.25 -17.43 -2.63
N CYS A 109 -1.58 -18.49 -3.37
CA CYS A 109 -2.59 -19.48 -3.01
C CYS A 109 -4.04 -18.96 -2.88
N ASP A 110 -4.32 -17.69 -3.19
CA ASP A 110 -5.68 -17.16 -3.27
C ASP A 110 -6.21 -17.29 -4.71
N CYS A 111 -7.41 -17.86 -4.87
CA CYS A 111 -8.04 -18.10 -6.16
C CYS A 111 -8.95 -16.95 -6.64
N GLY A 112 -9.08 -15.82 -5.91
CA GLY A 112 -10.11 -14.82 -6.25
C GLY A 112 -9.71 -13.33 -6.27
N SER A 113 -8.77 -12.88 -5.44
CA SER A 113 -8.52 -11.43 -5.27
C SER A 113 -7.36 -10.91 -6.14
N ILE A 114 -7.60 -10.74 -7.44
CA ILE A 114 -6.67 -10.01 -8.32
C ILE A 114 -6.95 -8.52 -8.17
N CYS A 115 -5.95 -7.77 -7.70
CA CYS A 115 -6.00 -6.32 -7.59
C CYS A 115 -5.04 -5.73 -8.65
N HIS A 116 -5.55 -4.81 -9.48
CA HIS A 116 -4.77 -4.15 -10.53
C HIS A 116 -4.06 -2.90 -9.99
N VAL A 117 -2.79 -2.73 -10.36
CA VAL A 117 -1.97 -1.54 -10.06
C VAL A 117 -1.57 -0.88 -11.37
N CYS A 118 -1.95 0.38 -11.55
CA CYS A 118 -1.52 1.21 -12.65
C CYS A 118 -0.27 2.00 -12.23
N TYR A 119 0.75 1.98 -13.07
CA TYR A 119 2.00 2.73 -12.89
C TYR A 119 2.27 3.59 -14.12
N CYS A 120 2.52 4.88 -13.91
CA CYS A 120 2.90 5.84 -14.96
C CYS A 120 4.38 6.19 -14.82
N PRO A 121 5.27 5.71 -15.72
CA PRO A 121 6.72 5.93 -15.59
C PRO A 121 7.15 7.39 -15.67
N SER A 122 6.46 8.21 -16.46
CA SER A 122 6.81 9.62 -16.67
C SER A 122 6.53 10.50 -15.44
N THR A 123 5.48 10.19 -14.68
CA THR A 123 5.08 10.93 -13.47
C THR A 123 5.44 10.21 -12.17
N PHE A 124 5.91 8.96 -12.26
CA PHE A 124 6.12 8.06 -11.13
C PHE A 124 4.87 7.87 -10.27
N GLU A 125 3.68 7.96 -10.88
CA GLU A 125 2.41 7.82 -10.19
C GLU A 125 1.93 6.37 -10.13
N PHE A 126 1.32 6.02 -9.00
CA PHE A 126 0.73 4.70 -8.76
C PHE A 126 -0.74 4.87 -8.39
N LYS A 127 -1.59 4.03 -8.97
CA LYS A 127 -2.99 3.87 -8.55
C LYS A 127 -3.32 2.41 -8.41
N CYS A 128 -3.96 2.02 -7.30
CA CYS A 128 -4.37 0.64 -7.10
C CYS A 128 -5.88 0.55 -7.07
N SER A 129 -6.41 -0.44 -7.78
CA SER A 129 -7.83 -0.75 -7.75
C SER A 129 -8.36 -0.91 -6.32
N CYS A 130 -7.59 -1.42 -5.34
CA CYS A 130 -8.07 -1.54 -3.95
C CYS A 130 -8.41 -0.21 -3.24
N LEU A 131 -8.09 0.95 -3.83
CA LEU A 131 -8.38 2.31 -3.32
C LEU A 131 -7.79 2.65 -1.94
N ARG A 132 -6.85 1.85 -1.46
CA ARG A 132 -6.28 2.03 -0.11
C ARG A 132 -5.41 3.27 -0.01
N MET A 133 -4.70 3.64 -1.07
CA MET A 133 -3.93 4.88 -1.08
C MET A 133 -4.87 6.09 -0.99
N GLU A 134 -6.00 6.03 -1.68
CA GLU A 134 -7.03 7.06 -1.71
C GLU A 134 -7.79 7.14 -0.37
N SER A 135 -7.97 6.00 0.31
CA SER A 135 -8.73 5.91 1.56
C SER A 135 -7.91 6.22 2.82
N PHE A 136 -6.66 5.76 2.88
CA PHE A 136 -5.80 5.86 4.08
C PHE A 136 -4.52 6.65 3.84
N GLY A 137 -4.22 7.02 2.60
CA GLY A 137 -2.99 7.73 2.26
C GLY A 137 -1.72 6.89 2.38
N LEU A 138 -1.84 5.57 2.48
CA LEU A 138 -0.72 4.65 2.65
C LEU A 138 -0.64 3.68 1.48
N PRO A 139 0.58 3.36 0.99
CA PRO A 139 0.76 2.30 -0.01
C PRO A 139 0.11 1.00 0.45
N CYS A 140 -0.63 0.36 -0.45
CA CYS A 140 -1.16 -0.98 -0.20
C CYS A 140 -0.11 -2.05 -0.47
N ASP A 141 -0.37 -3.27 -0.01
CA ASP A 141 0.52 -4.41 -0.27
C ASP A 141 0.76 -4.61 -1.78
N HIS A 142 -0.24 -4.34 -2.63
CA HIS A 142 -0.10 -4.44 -4.08
C HIS A 142 0.91 -3.42 -4.64
N ILE A 143 0.83 -2.16 -4.21
CA ILE A 143 1.77 -1.12 -4.62
C ILE A 143 3.16 -1.44 -4.08
N VAL A 144 3.26 -1.85 -2.81
CA VAL A 144 4.56 -2.22 -2.21
C VAL A 144 5.18 -3.39 -2.97
N THR A 145 4.41 -4.43 -3.30
CA THR A 145 4.87 -5.56 -4.12
C THR A 145 5.42 -5.07 -5.45
N LEU A 146 4.70 -4.15 -6.12
CA LEU A 146 5.15 -3.60 -7.40
C LEU A 146 6.40 -2.72 -7.27
N LEU A 147 6.57 -1.98 -6.18
CA LEU A 147 7.82 -1.24 -5.93
C LEU A 147 9.03 -2.18 -5.82
N VAL A 148 8.84 -3.34 -5.19
CA VAL A 148 9.88 -4.36 -5.09
C VAL A 148 10.15 -5.00 -6.45
N GLU A 149 9.10 -5.40 -7.17
CA GLU A 149 9.22 -6.00 -8.51
C GLU A 149 9.92 -5.08 -9.51
N LEU A 150 9.68 -3.77 -9.41
CA LEU A 150 10.28 -2.75 -10.28
C LEU A 150 11.60 -2.17 -9.73
N ASP A 151 12.20 -2.81 -8.71
CA ASP A 151 13.49 -2.44 -8.11
C ASP A 151 13.59 -0.95 -7.68
N PHE A 152 12.50 -0.39 -7.14
CA PHE A 152 12.53 0.98 -6.64
C PHE A 152 13.48 1.11 -5.43
N SER A 153 14.50 1.95 -5.58
CA SER A 153 15.45 2.27 -4.52
C SER A 153 14.98 3.40 -3.60
N GLU A 154 13.99 4.18 -4.03
CA GLU A 154 13.42 5.29 -3.28
C GLU A 154 11.90 5.26 -3.28
N ILE A 155 11.28 5.75 -2.20
CA ILE A 155 9.81 5.84 -2.14
C ILE A 155 9.34 6.95 -3.11
N PRO A 156 8.47 6.64 -4.09
CA PRO A 156 7.90 7.65 -4.97
C PRO A 156 7.18 8.75 -4.19
N LYS A 157 7.37 10.01 -4.59
CA LYS A 157 6.79 11.17 -3.88
C LYS A 157 5.26 11.14 -3.84
N CYS A 158 4.61 10.57 -4.87
CA CYS A 158 3.16 10.42 -4.92
C CYS A 158 2.60 9.51 -3.81
N LEU A 159 3.44 8.62 -3.26
CA LEU A 159 3.09 7.69 -2.19
C LEU A 159 3.33 8.28 -0.79
N VAL A 160 3.72 9.55 -0.70
CA VAL A 160 4.02 10.25 0.55
C VAL A 160 3.12 11.47 0.69
N LEU A 161 1.95 11.28 1.30
CA LEU A 161 1.03 12.38 1.59
C LEU A 161 1.60 13.33 2.65
N ASP A 162 1.20 14.60 2.59
CA ASP A 162 1.74 15.64 3.46
C ASP A 162 1.54 15.31 4.95
N TRP A 163 0.38 14.81 5.36
CA TRP A 163 0.12 14.48 6.77
C TRP A 163 0.97 13.31 7.31
N TRP A 164 1.58 12.50 6.42
CA TRP A 164 2.50 11.42 6.79
C TRP A 164 3.98 11.86 6.78
N LYS A 165 4.28 13.09 6.34
CA LYS A 165 5.66 13.60 6.32
C LYS A 165 6.11 14.05 7.72
N LYS A 166 7.34 13.72 8.10
CA LYS A 166 7.97 14.19 9.37
C LYS A 166 7.87 15.69 9.62
N LYS A 167 7.79 16.51 8.56
CA LYS A 167 7.82 17.98 8.63
C LYS A 167 6.45 18.65 8.70
N CYS A 168 5.35 17.90 8.68
CA CYS A 168 4.02 18.50 8.69
C CYS A 168 3.57 18.89 10.11
N LYS A 169 3.94 20.09 10.55
CA LYS A 169 3.35 20.76 11.74
C LYS A 169 1.98 21.41 11.44
N LYS A 170 1.18 20.86 10.52
CA LYS A 170 -0.12 21.46 10.19
C LYS A 170 -1.27 20.70 10.83
N VAL A 171 -1.75 21.31 11.92
CA VAL A 171 -3.02 21.09 12.60
C VAL A 171 -4.14 21.08 11.55
N TYR A 172 -4.76 19.93 11.29
CA TYR A 172 -5.99 19.87 10.51
C TYR A 172 -7.12 19.34 11.41
N SER A 173 -8.11 20.21 11.65
CA SER A 173 -9.34 19.87 12.35
C SER A 173 -10.14 18.92 11.46
N TRP A 174 -10.46 17.75 12.01
CA TRP A 174 -11.41 16.82 11.43
C TRP A 174 -12.76 17.51 11.23
N LYS A 175 -13.12 17.85 9.98
CA LYS A 175 -14.53 17.94 9.60
C LYS A 175 -14.94 16.56 9.10
N ILE A 176 -15.47 15.78 10.03
CA ILE A 176 -16.18 14.54 9.73
C ILE A 176 -17.37 14.92 8.83
N CYS A 177 -17.36 14.46 7.58
CA CYS A 177 -18.58 14.38 6.79
C CYS A 177 -19.47 13.32 7.46
N ARG A 178 -20.55 13.77 8.09
CA ARG A 178 -21.78 12.97 8.25
C ARG A 178 -22.47 12.86 6.88
#